data_AF-A0A0T5ZXC9-F1
#
_entry.id   AF-A0A0T5ZXC9-F1
#
_cell.length_a   1.000
_cell.length_b   1.000
_cell.length_c   1.000
_cell.angle_alpha   90.00
_cell.angle_beta   90.00
_cell.angle_gamma   90.00
#
_symmetry.space_group_name_H-M   'P 1'
#
loop_
_entity.id
_entity.type
_entity.pdbx_description
1 polymer ?
#
loop_
_entity_poly.entity_id
_entity_poly.type
_entity_poly.pdbx_seq_one_letter_code
_entity_poly.pdbx_strand_id
1 'polypeptide(L)'
;MSNGSTRAWKAFRVDRQGRLRFLFRAHAGTSVVPRGIWVEAKARWVREGAAGRKYRAGFHCFRNWQAVLAFQKQTKGKYVIREVLVADLHRKPRTRAGSWLARRLYVPEKVGQ
;
A
#
# COMPACT_ATOMS: atom_id res chain seq x y z
N MET A 1 -9.73 20.78 -9.81
CA MET A 1 -8.38 20.17 -9.87
C MET A 1 -8.56 18.73 -10.33
N SER A 2 -8.00 18.34 -11.47
CA SER A 2 -8.00 16.96 -11.93
C SER A 2 -7.25 16.11 -10.90
N ASN A 3 -8.02 15.49 -10.00
CA ASN A 3 -7.55 14.67 -8.90
C ASN A 3 -6.70 13.53 -9.45
N GLY A 4 -5.38 13.69 -9.49
CA GLY A 4 -4.39 12.71 -10.00
C GLY A 4 -4.30 11.40 -9.20
N SER A 5 -5.41 10.96 -8.63
CA SER A 5 -5.58 9.66 -8.00
C SER A 5 -5.82 8.57 -9.04
N THR A 6 -5.24 7.41 -8.83
CA THR A 6 -5.39 6.22 -9.66
C THR A 6 -5.95 5.08 -8.80
N ARG A 7 -6.83 4.24 -9.37
CA ARG A 7 -7.27 2.99 -8.73
C ARG A 7 -6.11 1.99 -8.68
N ALA A 8 -5.93 1.37 -7.54
CA ALA A 8 -4.88 0.38 -7.31
C ALA A 8 -5.36 -0.66 -6.30
N TRP A 9 -4.58 -1.71 -6.12
CA TRP A 9 -4.81 -2.72 -5.09
C TRP A 9 -3.76 -2.61 -4.00
N LYS A 10 -4.17 -2.74 -2.74
CA LYS A 10 -3.27 -2.73 -1.60
C LYS A 10 -3.52 -3.92 -0.70
N ALA A 11 -2.42 -4.52 -0.24
CA ALA A 11 -2.45 -5.56 0.77
C ALA A 11 -2.50 -4.96 2.18
N PHE A 12 -3.29 -5.60 3.03
CA PHE A 12 -3.51 -5.23 4.42
C PHE A 12 -3.43 -6.46 5.33
N ARG A 13 -3.07 -6.22 6.60
CA ARG A 13 -3.37 -7.17 7.67
C ARG A 13 -4.78 -6.90 8.18
N VAL A 14 -5.40 -7.89 8.79
CA VAL A 14 -6.69 -7.76 9.49
C VAL A 14 -6.46 -8.17 10.94
N ASP A 15 -6.94 -7.37 11.89
CA ASP A 15 -6.89 -7.74 13.31
C ASP A 15 -8.09 -8.58 13.74
N ARG A 16 -8.09 -9.02 15.00
CA ARG A 16 -9.18 -9.82 15.57
C ARG A 16 -10.53 -9.09 15.58
N GLN A 17 -10.55 -7.75 15.44
CA GLN A 17 -11.76 -6.93 15.35
C GLN A 17 -12.16 -6.63 13.89
N GLY A 18 -11.52 -7.27 12.89
CA GLY A 18 -11.83 -7.06 11.47
C GLY A 18 -11.28 -5.74 10.89
N ARG A 19 -10.46 -4.99 11.62
CA ARG A 19 -9.92 -3.71 11.16
C ARG A 19 -8.69 -3.91 10.28
N LEU A 20 -8.61 -3.11 9.21
CA LEU A 20 -7.44 -3.09 8.33
C LEU A 20 -6.24 -2.49 9.06
N ARG A 21 -5.09 -3.13 8.91
CA ARG A 21 -3.81 -2.66 9.43
C ARG A 21 -2.72 -2.59 8.38
N PHE A 22 -1.85 -1.60 8.52
CA PHE A 22 -0.66 -1.47 7.67
C PHE A 22 0.30 -2.66 7.88
N LEU A 23 0.96 -3.10 6.81
CA LEU A 23 1.79 -4.31 6.80
C LEU A 23 3.06 -4.26 7.66
N PHE A 24 3.71 -3.09 7.74
CA PHE A 24 5.08 -2.98 8.26
C PHE A 24 5.22 -2.01 9.43
N ARG A 25 4.79 -0.75 9.26
CA ARG A 25 4.97 0.29 10.26
C ARG A 25 3.65 0.99 10.52
N ALA A 26 3.45 1.37 11.78
CA ALA A 26 2.42 2.32 12.15
C ALA A 26 2.60 3.62 11.34
N HIS A 27 1.49 4.19 10.96
CA HIS A 27 1.39 5.45 10.26
C HIS A 27 0.70 6.45 11.20
N ALA A 28 1.30 7.63 11.40
CA ALA A 28 0.81 8.63 12.35
C ALA A 28 0.51 8.06 13.76
N GLY A 29 1.37 7.17 14.27
CA GLY A 29 1.21 6.58 15.61
C GLY A 29 0.24 5.40 15.70
N THR A 30 -0.50 5.06 14.63
CA THR A 30 -1.43 3.92 14.61
C THR A 30 -1.11 2.91 13.51
N SER A 31 -1.36 1.63 13.79
CA SER A 31 -1.28 0.57 12.78
C SER A 31 -2.61 0.37 12.05
N VAL A 32 -3.70 0.95 12.57
CA VAL A 32 -5.04 0.88 11.97
C VAL A 32 -5.11 1.84 10.78
N VAL A 33 -5.68 1.35 9.68
CA VAL A 33 -5.87 2.14 8.46
C VAL A 33 -7.20 2.89 8.57
N PRO A 34 -7.20 4.23 8.62
CA PRO A 34 -8.44 4.98 8.59
C PRO A 34 -9.10 4.86 7.20
N ARG A 35 -10.42 4.89 7.17
CA ARG A 35 -11.23 4.85 5.94
C ARG A 35 -11.84 6.22 5.68
N GLY A 36 -12.25 6.48 4.44
CA GLY A 36 -12.93 7.73 4.08
C GLY A 36 -12.05 8.98 4.07
N ILE A 37 -10.75 8.84 4.36
CA ILE A 37 -9.80 9.96 4.39
C ILE A 37 -8.51 9.64 3.62
N TRP A 38 -7.87 10.69 3.11
CA TRP A 38 -6.54 10.58 2.52
C TRP A 38 -5.49 10.52 3.61
N VAL A 39 -4.61 9.53 3.51
CA VAL A 39 -3.47 9.32 4.39
C VAL A 39 -2.20 9.56 3.59
N GLU A 40 -1.23 10.27 4.16
CA GLU A 40 -0.01 10.67 3.46
C GLU A 40 1.26 10.13 4.13
N ALA A 41 2.05 9.37 3.38
CA ALA A 41 3.35 8.88 3.82
C ALA A 41 4.33 10.05 4.03
N LYS A 42 4.97 10.10 5.20
CA LYS A 42 6.05 11.06 5.47
C LYS A 42 7.15 10.92 4.42
N ALA A 43 7.53 12.04 3.81
CA ALA A 43 8.53 12.10 2.75
C ALA A 43 9.94 11.85 3.30
N ARG A 44 10.30 10.58 3.49
CA ARG A 44 11.63 10.15 3.95
C ARG A 44 12.29 9.21 2.94
N TRP A 45 13.61 9.25 2.89
CA TRP A 45 14.39 8.24 2.17
C TRP A 45 14.51 6.98 3.02
N VAL A 46 14.25 5.83 2.41
CA VAL A 46 14.40 4.51 3.01
C VAL A 46 15.28 3.63 2.12
N ARG A 47 15.92 2.62 2.70
CA ARG A 47 16.72 1.62 2.00
C ARG A 47 16.17 0.23 2.32
N GLU A 48 16.35 -0.71 1.39
CA GLU A 48 16.09 -2.13 1.61
C GLU A 48 17.40 -2.82 1.93
N GLY A 49 17.65 -3.14 3.21
CA GLY A 49 18.94 -3.62 3.70
C GLY A 49 20.04 -2.54 3.70
N ALA A 50 21.21 -2.87 4.25
CA ALA A 50 22.34 -1.92 4.38
C ALA A 50 22.88 -1.47 3.01
N ALA A 51 22.89 -2.36 2.01
CA ALA A 51 23.42 -2.13 0.66
C ALA A 51 22.37 -1.70 -0.39
N GLY A 52 21.10 -1.49 -0.01
CA GLY A 52 20.03 -1.17 -0.95
C GLY A 52 20.05 0.27 -1.46
N ARG A 53 19.57 0.48 -2.71
CA ARG A 53 19.33 1.83 -3.25
C ARG A 53 18.29 2.57 -2.40
N LYS A 54 18.54 3.87 -2.14
CA LYS A 54 17.58 4.74 -1.44
C LYS A 54 16.33 4.92 -2.32
N TYR A 55 15.16 4.86 -1.72
CA TYR A 55 13.89 5.18 -2.36
C TYR A 55 13.01 6.01 -1.42
N ARG A 56 12.05 6.75 -1.98
CA ARG A 56 11.10 7.52 -1.19
C ARG A 56 10.10 6.57 -0.53
N ALA A 57 9.89 6.73 0.76
CA ALA A 57 8.87 6.00 1.50
C ALA A 57 7.48 6.25 0.88
N GLY A 58 6.62 5.25 0.97
CA GLY A 58 5.27 5.30 0.44
C GLY A 58 4.48 4.07 0.84
N PHE A 59 3.21 4.06 0.48
CA PHE A 59 2.34 2.93 0.65
C PHE A 59 2.51 1.97 -0.53
N HIS A 60 2.86 0.72 -0.25
CA HIS A 60 2.88 -0.32 -1.27
C HIS A 60 1.50 -0.52 -1.88
N CYS A 61 1.43 -0.54 -3.20
CA CYS A 61 0.23 -0.84 -3.98
C CYS A 61 0.59 -1.56 -5.29
N PHE A 62 -0.40 -2.16 -5.92
CA PHE A 62 -0.29 -2.86 -7.19
C PHE A 62 -1.18 -2.17 -8.21
N ARG A 63 -0.68 -2.01 -9.44
CA ARG A 63 -1.42 -1.32 -10.51
C ARG A 63 -2.19 -2.26 -11.43
N ASN A 64 -2.01 -3.57 -11.27
CA ASN A 64 -2.74 -4.58 -12.03
C ASN A 64 -2.94 -5.84 -11.18
N TRP A 65 -3.91 -6.66 -11.59
CA TRP A 65 -4.30 -7.86 -10.86
C TRP A 65 -3.25 -8.99 -10.95
N GLN A 66 -2.49 -9.08 -12.05
CA GLN A 66 -1.42 -10.08 -12.17
C GLN A 66 -0.35 -9.94 -11.08
N ALA A 67 0.03 -8.70 -10.74
CA ALA A 67 0.94 -8.41 -9.64
C ALA A 67 0.34 -8.79 -8.27
N VAL A 68 -0.97 -8.62 -8.11
CA VAL A 68 -1.70 -9.07 -6.91
C VAL A 68 -1.62 -10.58 -6.78
N LEU A 69 -1.91 -11.34 -7.85
CA LEU A 69 -1.84 -12.79 -7.84
C LEU A 69 -0.42 -13.31 -7.54
N ALA A 70 0.60 -12.72 -8.15
CA ALA A 70 1.99 -13.05 -7.86
C ALA A 70 2.34 -12.82 -6.38
N PHE A 71 1.88 -11.70 -5.82
CA PHE A 71 2.07 -11.39 -4.40
C PHE A 71 1.30 -12.36 -3.48
N GLN A 72 0.06 -12.70 -3.80
CA GLN A 72 -0.73 -13.66 -3.04
C GLN A 72 -0.07 -15.05 -3.05
N LYS A 73 0.43 -15.51 -4.20
CA LYS A 73 1.21 -16.76 -4.31
C LYS A 73 2.45 -16.72 -3.41
N GLN A 74 3.23 -15.64 -3.49
CA GLN A 74 4.44 -15.48 -2.67
C GLN A 74 4.14 -15.45 -1.16
N THR A 75 3.00 -14.87 -0.78
CA THR A 75 2.62 -14.68 0.63
C THR A 75 1.67 -15.76 1.14
N LYS A 76 1.38 -16.79 0.34
CA LYS A 76 0.42 -17.87 0.64
C LYS A 76 -0.93 -17.34 1.13
N GLY A 77 -1.43 -16.26 0.50
CA GLY A 77 -2.73 -15.67 0.83
C GLY A 77 -2.82 -14.99 2.21
N LYS A 78 -1.70 -14.74 2.90
CA LYS A 78 -1.68 -14.20 4.27
C LYS A 78 -2.33 -12.81 4.44
N TYR A 79 -2.50 -12.07 3.36
CA TYR A 79 -2.95 -10.68 3.40
C TYR A 79 -4.26 -10.49 2.64
N VAL A 80 -5.10 -9.60 3.17
CA VAL A 80 -6.34 -9.19 2.49
C VAL A 80 -5.99 -8.08 1.49
N ILE A 81 -6.44 -8.27 0.25
CA ILE A 81 -6.30 -7.26 -0.81
C ILE A 81 -7.59 -6.47 -0.90
N ARG A 82 -7.47 -5.14 -0.96
CA ARG A 82 -8.59 -4.23 -1.23
C ARG A 82 -8.22 -3.27 -2.34
N GLU A 83 -9.22 -2.87 -3.09
CA GLU A 83 -9.10 -1.73 -4.00
C GLU A 83 -9.02 -0.43 -3.20
N VAL A 84 -8.15 0.47 -3.65
CA VAL A 84 -7.86 1.75 -3.01
C VAL A 84 -7.64 2.82 -4.08
N LEU A 85 -7.71 4.07 -3.67
CA LEU A 85 -7.23 5.19 -4.47
C LEU A 85 -5.85 5.60 -3.96
N VAL A 86 -4.94 5.89 -4.89
CA VAL A 86 -3.58 6.29 -4.59
C VAL A 86 -3.16 7.48 -5.43
N ALA A 87 -2.29 8.33 -4.92
CA ALA A 87 -1.70 9.45 -5.67
C ALA A 87 -0.19 9.56 -5.42
N ASP A 88 0.49 10.26 -6.32
CA ASP A 88 1.95 10.42 -6.37
C ASP A 88 2.69 9.07 -6.36
N LEU A 89 2.49 8.33 -7.46
CA LEU A 89 3.03 6.99 -7.66
C LEU A 89 4.46 7.03 -8.17
N HIS A 90 5.34 6.28 -7.52
CA HIS A 90 6.69 6.00 -8.00
C HIS A 90 6.97 4.51 -8.01
N ARG A 91 7.79 4.07 -8.97
CA ARG A 91 8.26 2.68 -9.02
C ARG A 91 9.14 2.42 -7.82
N LYS A 92 8.87 1.33 -7.10
CA LYS A 92 9.83 0.82 -6.10
C LYS A 92 11.01 0.20 -6.86
N PRO A 93 12.27 0.54 -6.52
CA PRO A 93 13.42 -0.10 -7.16
C PRO A 93 13.41 -1.61 -6.92
N ARG A 94 13.63 -2.40 -7.98
CA ARG A 94 13.81 -3.87 -7.95
C ARG A 94 12.74 -4.64 -7.15
N THR A 95 11.52 -4.73 -7.66
CA THR A 95 10.47 -5.56 -7.03
C THR A 95 10.31 -6.89 -7.73
N ARG A 96 10.38 -8.00 -6.98
CA ARG A 96 10.00 -9.34 -7.48
C ARG A 96 8.51 -9.44 -7.85
N ALA A 97 7.65 -8.64 -7.21
CA ALA A 97 6.18 -8.69 -7.35
C ALA A 97 5.54 -7.45 -8.00
N GLY A 98 6.32 -6.58 -8.65
CA GLY A 98 5.79 -5.41 -9.38
C GLY A 98 5.11 -4.32 -8.52
N SER A 99 5.42 -4.23 -7.23
CA SER A 99 4.77 -3.25 -6.33
C SER A 99 5.23 -1.82 -6.61
N TRP A 100 4.30 -0.88 -6.55
CA TRP A 100 4.54 0.56 -6.60
C TRP A 100 4.47 1.16 -5.20
N LEU A 101 4.95 2.38 -5.06
CA LEU A 101 4.84 3.16 -3.84
C LEU A 101 4.04 4.42 -4.17
N ALA A 102 3.00 4.66 -3.39
CA ALA A 102 2.21 5.88 -3.45
C ALA A 102 2.51 6.76 -2.24
N ARG A 103 2.64 8.08 -2.42
CA ARG A 103 2.74 9.00 -1.28
C ARG A 103 1.42 9.08 -0.54
N ARG A 104 0.31 9.10 -1.28
CA ARG A 104 -1.04 9.28 -0.74
C ARG A 104 -1.89 8.02 -0.95
N LEU A 105 -2.67 7.66 0.05
CA LEU A 105 -3.56 6.50 0.07
C LEU A 105 -4.93 6.90 0.58
N TYR A 106 -5.99 6.43 -0.08
CA TYR A 106 -7.36 6.53 0.37
C TYR A 106 -8.02 5.15 0.30
N VAL A 107 -8.57 4.71 1.43
CA VAL A 107 -9.34 3.48 1.53
C VAL A 107 -10.82 3.85 1.61
N PRO A 108 -11.65 3.52 0.60
CA PRO A 108 -13.08 3.79 0.64
C PRO A 108 -13.77 3.17 1.84
N GLU A 109 -14.80 3.82 2.37
CA GLU A 109 -15.57 3.30 3.51
C GLU A 109 -16.31 2.01 3.16
N LYS A 110 -16.90 1.98 1.96
CA LYS A 110 -17.57 0.82 1.39
C LYS A 110 -16.57 0.03 0.54
N VAL A 111 -16.25 -1.18 0.99
CA VAL A 111 -15.81 -2.24 0.08
C VAL A 111 -17.11 -2.84 -0.45
N GLY A 112 -17.31 -2.87 -1.77
CA GLY A 112 -18.43 -3.61 -2.34
C GLY A 112 -18.49 -5.00 -1.71
N GLN A 113 -19.70 -5.38 -1.27
CA GLN A 113 -19.98 -6.66 -0.65
C GLN A 113 -19.50 -7.81 -1.54
#